data_AF-A0A4V0HS72-F1
#
_entry.id   AF-A0A4V0HS72-F1
#
_cell.length_a   1.000
_cell.length_b   1.000
_cell.length_c   1.000
_cell.angle_alpha   90.00
_cell.angle_beta   90.00
_cell.angle_gamma   90.00
#
_symmetry.space_group_name_H-M   'P 1'
#
loop_
_entity.id
_entity.type
_entity.pdbx_description
1 polymer ?
#
loop_
_entity_poly.entity_id
_entity_poly.type
_entity_poly.pdbx_seq_one_letter_code
_entity_poly.pdbx_strand_id
1 'polypeptide(L)'
;MATAMLHSLFRPRAMDDFPGPFARRARETAEELRRDWDCTARDAAENRRLDELHASRDDYRALLSGHLRLLEDYLALTQVHQRAFGPNPSRVSELTAAVSELKRLHDELFPRWQTADDLARILIEKFSLPADALRELATRHAPPASWLNETADPFSDD
;
A
#
# COMPACT_ATOMS: atom_id res chain seq x y z
N MET A 1 -25.18 -47.39 -1.78
CA MET A 1 -23.90 -47.85 -2.39
C MET A 1 -23.33 -46.91 -3.46
N ALA A 2 -24.06 -45.89 -3.93
CA ALA A 2 -23.53 -44.93 -4.92
C ALA A 2 -22.56 -43.88 -4.33
N THR A 3 -22.65 -43.59 -3.03
CA THR A 3 -21.85 -42.54 -2.36
C THR A 3 -20.37 -42.92 -2.20
N ALA A 4 -20.05 -44.22 -2.13
CA ALA A 4 -18.67 -44.69 -2.00
C ALA A 4 -17.86 -44.62 -3.31
N MET A 5 -18.53 -44.65 -4.47
CA MET A 5 -17.85 -44.60 -5.78
C MET A 5 -17.47 -43.18 -6.21
N LEU A 6 -18.12 -42.14 -5.68
CA LEU A 6 -17.75 -40.75 -5.97
C LEU A 6 -16.46 -40.32 -5.25
N HIS A 7 -16.11 -40.96 -4.12
CA HIS A 7 -14.86 -40.69 -3.41
C HIS A 7 -13.62 -41.27 -4.11
N SER A 8 -13.77 -42.28 -4.99
CA SER A 8 -12.62 -42.90 -5.68
C SER A 8 -12.31 -42.29 -7.04
N LEU A 9 -13.24 -41.56 -7.66
CA LEU A 9 -13.04 -40.89 -8.95
C LEU A 9 -12.39 -39.51 -8.82
N PHE A 10 -12.50 -38.89 -7.64
CA PHE A 10 -11.75 -37.70 -7.26
C PHE A 10 -10.66 -38.10 -6.26
N ARG A 11 -9.66 -38.88 -6.71
CA ARG A 11 -8.36 -38.76 -6.04
C ARG A 11 -7.87 -37.36 -6.43
N PRO A 12 -7.90 -36.34 -5.56
CA PRO A 12 -7.51 -35.00 -5.95
C PRO A 12 -6.06 -35.14 -6.37
N ARG A 13 -5.77 -34.88 -7.64
CA ARG A 13 -4.40 -34.76 -8.13
C ARG A 13 -3.77 -33.68 -7.27
N ALA A 14 -2.97 -34.10 -6.28
CA ALA A 14 -2.27 -33.29 -5.28
C ALA A 14 -2.69 -31.80 -5.30
N MET A 15 -3.84 -31.51 -4.72
CA MET A 15 -4.08 -30.17 -4.17
C MET A 15 -3.26 -29.97 -2.88
N ASP A 16 -2.28 -30.84 -2.60
CA ASP A 16 -1.33 -30.69 -1.51
C ASP A 16 -0.61 -29.33 -1.58
N ASP A 17 -0.45 -28.81 -2.80
CA ASP A 17 0.07 -27.46 -2.99
C ASP A 17 -0.98 -26.37 -2.80
N PHE A 18 -2.28 -26.59 -3.06
CA PHE A 18 -3.33 -25.55 -3.05
C PHE A 18 -3.39 -24.77 -1.72
N PRO A 19 -3.38 -23.41 -1.75
CA PRO A 19 -3.51 -22.54 -2.92
C PRO A 19 -2.27 -22.41 -3.82
N GLY A 20 -1.18 -23.12 -3.53
CA GLY A 20 0.04 -23.19 -4.31
C GLY A 20 1.03 -22.09 -3.91
N PRO A 21 1.99 -21.74 -4.77
CA PRO A 21 2.84 -20.55 -4.59
C PRO A 21 2.05 -19.23 -4.48
N PHE A 22 0.73 -19.24 -4.73
CA PHE A 22 -0.13 -18.06 -4.64
C PHE A 22 -0.23 -17.44 -3.26
N ALA A 23 -0.25 -18.21 -2.15
CA ALA A 23 -0.33 -17.61 -0.82
C ALA A 23 0.94 -16.83 -0.46
N ARG A 24 2.11 -17.36 -0.86
CA ARG A 24 3.38 -16.64 -0.72
C ARG A 24 3.40 -15.41 -1.62
N ARG A 25 3.00 -15.58 -2.89
CA ARG A 25 2.87 -14.46 -3.84
C ARG A 25 1.90 -13.40 -3.36
N ALA A 26 0.82 -13.75 -2.67
CA ALA A 26 -0.16 -12.78 -2.17
C ALA A 26 0.46 -11.76 -1.22
N ARG A 27 1.31 -12.22 -0.30
CA ARG A 27 2.06 -11.35 0.60
C ARG A 27 3.07 -10.51 -0.18
N GLU A 28 3.85 -11.15 -1.06
CA GLU A 28 4.82 -10.45 -1.92
C GLU A 28 4.14 -9.35 -2.74
N THR A 29 2.99 -9.64 -3.34
CA THR A 29 2.17 -8.69 -4.11
C THR A 29 1.67 -7.53 -3.25
N ALA A 30 1.20 -7.78 -2.02
CA ALA A 30 0.79 -6.70 -1.12
C ALA A 30 1.97 -5.76 -0.77
N GLU A 31 3.14 -6.35 -0.48
CA GLU A 31 4.37 -5.61 -0.18
C GLU A 31 4.89 -4.84 -1.41
N GLU A 32 4.81 -5.44 -2.61
CA GLU A 32 5.17 -4.84 -3.90
C GLU A 32 4.27 -3.65 -4.21
N LEU A 33 2.95 -3.81 -4.15
CA LEU A 33 2.00 -2.73 -4.43
C LEU A 33 2.20 -1.53 -3.50
N ARG A 34 2.48 -1.78 -2.23
CA ARG A 34 2.81 -0.74 -1.25
C ARG A 34 4.14 -0.05 -1.58
N ARG A 35 5.16 -0.82 -1.99
CA ARG A 35 6.47 -0.27 -2.38
C ARG A 35 6.34 0.59 -3.65
N ASP A 36 5.60 0.10 -4.64
CA ASP A 36 5.37 0.79 -5.90
C ASP A 36 4.60 2.09 -5.69
N TRP A 37 3.61 2.09 -4.79
CA TRP A 37 2.97 3.32 -4.32
C TRP A 37 3.99 4.31 -3.76
N ASP A 38 4.81 3.88 -2.80
CA ASP A 38 5.77 4.74 -2.11
C ASP A 38 6.78 5.35 -3.08
N CYS A 39 7.31 4.54 -4.00
CA CYS A 39 8.25 5.00 -5.02
C CYS A 39 7.60 5.98 -6.00
N THR A 40 6.41 5.64 -6.52
CA THR A 40 5.69 6.49 -7.48
C THR A 40 5.28 7.82 -6.84
N ALA A 41 4.81 7.79 -5.60
CA ALA A 41 4.42 8.98 -4.86
C ALA A 41 5.61 9.91 -4.57
N ARG A 42 6.77 9.34 -4.19
CA ARG A 42 8.00 10.12 -4.01
C ARG A 42 8.48 10.74 -5.32
N ASP A 43 8.55 9.96 -6.38
CA ASP A 43 8.95 10.44 -7.70
C ASP A 43 8.04 11.58 -8.18
N ALA A 44 6.73 11.42 -8.01
CA ALA A 44 5.76 12.45 -8.37
C ALA A 44 5.94 13.74 -7.55
N ALA A 45 6.24 13.63 -6.25
CA ALA A 45 6.51 14.78 -5.39
C ALA A 45 7.83 15.49 -5.77
N GLU A 46 8.91 14.73 -5.95
CA GLU A 46 10.24 15.25 -6.29
C GLU A 46 10.26 15.96 -7.66
N ASN A 47 9.53 15.40 -8.64
CA ASN A 47 9.49 15.91 -10.02
C ASN A 47 8.32 16.87 -10.30
N ARG A 48 7.54 17.27 -9.29
CA ARG A 48 6.37 18.18 -9.43
C ARG A 48 5.30 17.63 -10.39
N ARG A 49 5.05 16.31 -10.37
CA ARG A 49 4.10 15.58 -11.22
C ARG A 49 2.87 15.08 -10.46
N LEU A 50 2.46 15.79 -9.40
CA LEU A 50 1.31 15.40 -8.57
C LEU A 50 0.00 15.41 -9.35
N ASP A 51 -0.17 16.31 -10.32
CA ASP A 51 -1.35 16.35 -11.17
C ASP A 51 -1.44 15.11 -12.09
N GLU A 52 -0.31 14.63 -12.60
CA GLU A 52 -0.26 13.40 -13.40
C GLU A 52 -0.58 12.16 -12.55
N LEU A 53 -0.05 12.10 -11.33
CA LEU A 53 -0.39 11.04 -10.38
C LEU A 53 -1.86 11.10 -9.96
N HIS A 54 -2.41 12.30 -9.78
CA HIS A 54 -3.84 12.47 -9.51
C HIS A 54 -4.72 12.06 -10.69
N ALA A 55 -4.32 12.37 -11.92
CA ALA A 55 -5.04 11.95 -13.12
C ALA A 55 -5.12 10.42 -13.26
N SER A 56 -4.15 9.68 -12.69
CA SER A 56 -4.10 8.22 -12.67
C SER A 56 -4.66 7.59 -11.39
N ARG A 57 -5.28 8.39 -10.50
CA ARG A 57 -5.84 7.93 -9.22
C ARG A 57 -6.83 6.78 -9.37
N ASP A 58 -7.79 6.91 -10.29
CA ASP A 58 -8.87 5.93 -10.42
C ASP A 58 -8.36 4.60 -11.01
N ASP A 59 -7.34 4.65 -11.87
CA ASP A 59 -6.62 3.46 -12.37
C ASP A 59 -5.89 2.76 -11.22
N TYR A 60 -5.18 3.54 -10.39
CA TYR A 60 -4.48 3.02 -9.22
C TYR A 60 -5.48 2.39 -8.21
N ARG A 61 -6.64 3.03 -8.02
CA ARG A 61 -7.73 2.51 -7.21
C ARG A 61 -8.27 1.19 -7.74
N ALA A 62 -8.57 1.12 -9.04
CA ALA A 62 -9.07 -0.09 -9.67
C ALA A 62 -8.07 -1.25 -9.54
N LEU A 63 -6.78 -0.97 -9.71
CA LEU A 63 -5.70 -1.95 -9.54
C LEU A 63 -5.64 -2.49 -8.11
N LEU A 64 -5.68 -1.61 -7.10
CA LEU A 64 -5.71 -2.00 -5.69
C LEU A 64 -6.95 -2.80 -5.32
N SER A 65 -8.14 -2.33 -5.72
CA SER A 65 -9.40 -3.04 -5.48
C SER A 65 -9.43 -4.41 -6.15
N GLY A 66 -8.88 -4.54 -7.36
CA GLY A 66 -8.77 -5.82 -8.07
C GLY A 66 -7.90 -6.84 -7.33
N HIS A 67 -6.74 -6.41 -6.84
CA HIS A 67 -5.87 -7.27 -6.04
C HIS A 67 -6.51 -7.65 -4.69
N LEU A 68 -7.14 -6.69 -4.01
CA LEU A 68 -7.83 -6.96 -2.75
C LEU A 68 -8.91 -8.03 -2.92
N ARG A 69 -9.76 -7.89 -3.94
CA ARG A 69 -10.80 -8.87 -4.25
C ARG A 69 -10.22 -10.26 -4.54
N LEU A 70 -9.16 -10.32 -5.34
CA LEU A 70 -8.50 -11.59 -5.66
C LEU A 70 -8.00 -12.27 -4.38
N LEU A 71 -7.36 -11.53 -3.47
CA LEU A 71 -6.88 -12.07 -2.20
C LEU A 71 -8.02 -12.53 -1.27
N GLU A 72 -9.13 -11.80 -1.23
CA GLU A 72 -10.33 -12.20 -0.48
C GLU A 72 -10.94 -13.50 -1.01
N ASP A 73 -11.06 -13.64 -2.33
CA ASP A 73 -11.54 -14.85 -2.99
C ASP A 73 -10.61 -16.05 -2.69
N TYR A 74 -9.29 -15.83 -2.73
CA TYR A 74 -8.30 -16.85 -2.36
C TYR A 74 -8.37 -17.26 -0.89
N LEU A 75 -8.57 -16.30 0.02
CA LEU A 75 -8.75 -16.58 1.44
C LEU A 75 -9.99 -17.45 1.66
N ALA A 76 -11.11 -17.11 1.03
CA ALA A 76 -12.35 -17.89 1.10
C ALA A 76 -12.15 -19.32 0.57
N LEU A 77 -11.50 -19.48 -0.57
CA LEU A 77 -11.18 -20.81 -1.13
C LEU A 77 -10.25 -21.62 -0.22
N THR A 78 -9.25 -20.97 0.39
CA THR A 78 -8.32 -21.62 1.32
C THR A 78 -9.06 -22.13 2.56
N GLN A 79 -10.00 -21.35 3.09
CA GLN A 79 -10.84 -21.77 4.22
C GLN A 79 -11.75 -22.95 3.86
N VAL A 80 -12.34 -22.96 2.67
CA VAL A 80 -13.13 -24.10 2.17
C VAL A 80 -12.25 -25.34 2.05
N HIS A 81 -11.05 -25.20 1.50
CA HIS A 81 -10.09 -26.28 1.37
C HIS A 81 -9.70 -26.87 2.73
N GLN A 82 -9.44 -26.03 3.74
CA GLN A 82 -9.09 -26.50 5.08
C GLN A 82 -10.19 -27.36 5.73
N ARG A 83 -11.47 -26.99 5.50
CA ARG A 83 -12.60 -27.78 6.02
C ARG A 83 -12.68 -29.16 5.35
N ALA A 84 -12.27 -29.27 4.10
CA ALA A 84 -12.35 -30.50 3.33
C ALA A 84 -11.13 -31.43 3.49
N PHE A 85 -9.93 -30.86 3.67
CA PHE A 85 -8.67 -31.61 3.57
C PHE A 85 -7.74 -31.47 4.79
N GLY A 86 -8.10 -30.66 5.78
CA GLY A 86 -7.35 -30.48 7.03
C GLY A 86 -6.77 -29.08 7.21
N PRO A 87 -6.44 -28.69 8.46
CA PRO A 87 -6.05 -27.32 8.79
C PRO A 87 -4.67 -26.96 8.22
N ASN A 88 -4.51 -25.70 7.79
CA ASN A 88 -3.25 -25.11 7.36
C ASN A 88 -3.14 -23.65 7.86
N PRO A 89 -3.00 -23.44 9.18
CA PRO A 89 -3.23 -22.14 9.82
C PRO A 89 -2.23 -21.06 9.39
N SER A 90 -1.00 -21.41 9.02
CA SER A 90 0.01 -20.44 8.56
C SER A 90 -0.43 -19.75 7.27
N ARG A 91 -0.94 -20.49 6.28
CA ARG A 91 -1.38 -19.92 4.99
C ARG A 91 -2.59 -19.00 5.14
N VAL A 92 -3.54 -19.37 5.99
CA VAL A 92 -4.69 -18.50 6.28
C VAL A 92 -4.24 -17.22 6.99
N SER A 93 -3.30 -17.33 7.93
CA SER A 93 -2.72 -16.17 8.60
C SER A 93 -2.01 -15.22 7.62
N GLU A 94 -1.18 -15.76 6.72
CA GLU A 94 -0.47 -14.99 5.69
C GLU A 94 -1.43 -14.27 4.74
N LEU A 95 -2.44 -14.95 4.20
CA LEU A 95 -3.44 -14.35 3.32
C LEU A 95 -4.27 -13.29 4.06
N THR A 96 -4.65 -13.57 5.31
CA THR A 96 -5.41 -12.60 6.14
C THR A 96 -4.59 -11.34 6.40
N ALA A 97 -3.29 -11.47 6.66
CA ALA A 97 -2.38 -10.35 6.84
C ALA A 97 -2.25 -9.52 5.55
N ALA A 98 -2.07 -10.18 4.40
CA ALA A 98 -1.97 -9.51 3.11
C ALA A 98 -3.25 -8.73 2.74
N VAL A 99 -4.43 -9.34 2.93
CA VAL A 99 -5.73 -8.69 2.76
C VAL A 99 -5.86 -7.48 3.68
N SER A 100 -5.53 -7.64 4.97
CA SER A 100 -5.64 -6.57 5.96
C SER A 100 -4.74 -5.39 5.60
N GLU A 101 -3.53 -5.66 5.13
CA GLU A 101 -2.57 -4.63 4.75
C GLU A 101 -3.00 -3.84 3.51
N LEU A 102 -3.41 -4.52 2.43
CA LEU A 102 -3.90 -3.86 1.22
C LEU A 102 -5.19 -3.10 1.46
N LYS A 103 -6.09 -3.66 2.27
CA LYS A 103 -7.33 -2.99 2.67
C LYS A 103 -7.04 -1.72 3.45
N ARG A 104 -6.11 -1.78 4.41
CA ARG A 104 -5.66 -0.60 5.16
C ARG A 104 -5.08 0.47 4.23
N LEU A 105 -4.22 0.09 3.29
CA LEU A 105 -3.68 1.03 2.30
C LEU A 105 -4.80 1.70 1.49
N HIS A 106 -5.75 0.91 0.99
CA HIS A 106 -6.89 1.41 0.24
C HIS A 106 -7.76 2.39 1.06
N ASP A 107 -8.14 1.99 2.28
CA ASP A 107 -9.06 2.71 3.15
C ASP A 107 -8.43 3.97 3.77
N GLU A 108 -7.11 4.01 3.96
CA GLU A 108 -6.39 5.21 4.38
C GLU A 108 -6.21 6.20 3.21
N LEU A 109 -5.98 5.70 2.00
CA LEU A 109 -5.57 6.51 0.86
C LEU A 109 -6.74 7.16 0.14
N PHE A 110 -7.68 6.36 -0.39
CA PHE A 110 -8.66 6.86 -1.37
C PHE A 110 -9.79 7.73 -0.80
N PRO A 111 -10.26 7.53 0.45
CA PRO A 111 -11.20 8.47 1.05
C PRO A 111 -10.61 9.87 1.23
N ARG A 112 -9.30 9.95 1.51
CA ARG A 112 -8.60 11.21 1.76
C ARG A 112 -8.13 11.89 0.48
N TRP A 113 -7.75 11.13 -0.54
CA TRP A 113 -7.30 11.64 -1.83
C TRP A 113 -8.50 11.92 -2.74
N GLN A 114 -9.04 13.14 -2.79
CA GLN A 114 -10.08 13.52 -3.76
C GLN A 114 -9.57 14.50 -4.82
N THR A 115 -8.54 15.27 -4.50
CA THR A 115 -7.92 16.28 -5.36
C THR A 115 -6.39 16.12 -5.38
N ALA A 116 -5.71 16.83 -6.28
CA ALA A 116 -4.24 16.93 -6.28
C ALA A 116 -3.71 17.58 -4.99
N ASP A 117 -4.44 18.55 -4.41
CA ASP A 117 -4.09 19.17 -3.13
C ASP A 117 -4.19 18.18 -1.96
N ASP A 118 -5.18 17.30 -1.98
CA ASP A 118 -5.30 16.24 -0.98
C ASP A 118 -4.13 15.26 -1.07
N LEU A 119 -3.73 14.90 -2.29
CA LEU A 119 -2.55 14.07 -2.52
C LEU A 119 -1.31 14.75 -1.94
N ALA A 120 -1.08 16.03 -2.27
CA ALA A 120 0.04 16.79 -1.74
C ALA A 120 0.06 16.76 -0.19
N ARG A 121 -1.10 16.95 0.46
CA ARG A 121 -1.22 16.87 1.92
C ARG A 121 -0.87 15.49 2.46
N ILE A 122 -1.38 14.41 1.85
CA ILE A 122 -1.07 13.03 2.24
C ILE A 122 0.43 12.76 2.12
N LEU A 123 1.07 13.21 1.03
CA LEU A 123 2.50 13.00 0.82
C LEU A 123 3.36 13.81 1.79
N ILE A 124 2.95 15.04 2.12
CA ILE A 124 3.59 15.83 3.17
C ILE A 124 3.49 15.09 4.50
N GLU A 125 2.32 14.61 4.92
CA GLU A 125 2.20 13.86 6.18
C GLU A 125 3.06 12.59 6.20
N LYS A 126 3.15 11.89 5.06
CA LYS A 126 3.84 10.62 4.95
C LYS A 126 5.35 10.73 4.83
N PHE A 127 5.84 11.75 4.14
CA PHE A 127 7.27 11.91 3.81
C PHE A 127 7.93 13.12 4.49
N SER A 128 7.18 13.93 5.24
CA SER A 128 7.79 14.99 6.05
C SER A 128 8.79 14.39 7.03
N LEU A 129 9.94 15.07 7.13
CA LEU A 129 10.88 14.83 8.20
C LEU A 129 10.18 15.08 9.54
N PRO A 130 10.34 14.19 10.54
CA PRO A 130 9.82 14.45 11.87
C PRO A 130 10.37 15.78 12.40
N ALA A 131 9.57 16.48 13.22
CA ALA A 131 9.91 17.82 13.72
C ALA A 131 11.31 17.88 14.36
N ASP A 132 11.75 16.80 15.00
CA ASP A 132 13.09 16.72 15.60
C ASP A 132 14.21 16.64 14.56
N ALA A 133 14.00 15.91 13.45
CA ALA A 133 14.95 15.87 12.34
C ALA A 133 15.02 17.23 11.61
N LEU A 134 13.89 17.95 11.49
CA LEU A 134 13.88 19.32 10.97
C LEU A 134 14.62 20.29 11.88
N ARG A 135 14.44 20.20 13.20
CA ARG A 135 15.18 21.01 14.19
C ARG A 135 16.68 20.72 14.13
N GLU A 136 17.06 19.45 14.01
CA GLU A 136 18.46 19.05 13.89
C GLU A 136 19.09 19.61 12.61
N LEU A 137 18.37 19.54 11.49
CA LEU A 137 18.82 20.09 10.21
C LEU A 137 18.92 21.61 10.26
N ALA A 138 17.95 22.29 10.89
CA ALA A 138 17.99 23.73 11.13
C ALA A 138 19.16 24.16 12.04
N THR A 139 19.55 23.31 12.98
CA THR A 139 20.71 23.57 13.86
C THR A 139 22.04 23.39 13.12
N ARG A 140 22.13 22.40 12.22
CA ARG A 140 23.32 22.16 11.39
C ARG A 140 23.48 23.17 10.24
N HIS A 141 22.37 23.69 9.75
CA HIS A 141 22.30 24.65 8.64
C HIS A 141 21.64 25.94 9.12
N ALA A 142 22.17 26.53 10.20
CA ALA A 142 21.70 27.81 10.67
C ALA A 142 21.80 28.84 9.53
N PRO A 143 20.74 29.63 9.27
CA PRO A 143 20.78 30.64 8.22
C PRO A 143 21.94 31.60 8.48
N PRO A 144 22.67 32.04 7.43
CA PRO A 144 23.74 33.01 7.59
C PRO A 144 23.21 34.25 8.31
N ALA A 145 24.01 34.82 9.23
CA ALA A 145 23.60 36.03 9.97
C ALA A 145 23.23 37.21 9.05
N SER A 146 23.72 37.21 7.80
CA SER A 146 23.35 38.19 6.77
C SER A 146 21.89 38.12 6.33
N TRP A 147 21.21 36.98 6.49
CA TRP A 147 19.78 36.83 6.18
C TRP A 147 18.86 37.39 7.26
N LEU A 148 19.38 37.54 8.49
CA LEU A 148 18.64 38.09 9.63
C LEU A 148 18.83 39.61 9.77
N ASN A 149 19.76 40.18 8.99
CA ASN A 149 20.06 41.60 8.94
C ASN A 149 19.43 42.28 7.71
N GLU A 150 18.16 42.00 7.41
CA GLU A 150 17.36 42.91 6.58
C GLU A 150 16.99 44.15 7.41
N THR A 151 17.98 45.02 7.65
CA THR A 151 17.77 46.34 8.27
C THR A 151 17.44 47.42 7.24
N ALA A 152 17.44 47.10 5.96
CA ALA A 152 16.88 47.94 4.92
C ALA A 152 15.47 47.44 4.63
N ASP A 153 14.47 48.03 5.28
CA ASP A 153 13.10 47.94 4.80
C ASP A 153 13.07 48.56 3.39
N PRO A 154 12.85 47.78 2.32
CA PRO A 154 12.82 48.30 0.96
C PRO A 154 11.58 49.18 0.69
N PHE A 155 10.70 49.36 1.69
CA PHE A 155 9.50 50.20 1.63
C PHE A 155 9.56 51.41 2.59
N SER A 156 10.69 51.64 3.27
CA SER A 156 10.91 52.87 4.03
C SER A 156 11.42 53.95 3.06
N ASP A 157 10.49 54.61 2.37
CA ASP A 157 10.73 55.83 1.59
C ASP A 157 11.01 57.00 2.56
N ASP A 158 12.21 57.58 2.46
CA ASP A 158 12.51 58.98 2.85
C ASP A 158 12.46 59.86 1.58
#